data_AF-X5MFI4-F1
#
_entry.id   AF-X5MFI4-F1
#
_cell.length_a   1.000
_cell.length_b   1.000
_cell.length_c   1.000
_cell.angle_alpha   90.00
_cell.angle_beta   90.00
_cell.angle_gamma   90.00
#
_symmetry.space_group_name_H-M   'P 1'
#
loop_
_entity.id
_entity.type
_entity.pdbx_description
1 polymer ?
#
loop_
_entity_poly.entity_id
_entity_poly.type
_entity_poly.pdbx_seq_one_letter_code
_entity_poly.pdbx_strand_id
1 'polypeptide(L)'
;MDEDVLCKGPLHGGSARSLKGSLKRLKRIMESLNDGLIFMGGAVSALLLVWVFWRIGYTNSSMEMEAELSVSPKCPDQCFSDGNSGTTGRNRVDHSVDEWEKSSENFYNNPEVTYTIGQPIRDWDRKRKLWLDRHPQVKNFTDDGKPRVLMVSGSQAVPCRNPIGDHLLLRFFKNKVDYCRLHGIDIFYNNVLLEEHMTTFWAKIPLVRAAMVAHPEAEWIWWMDSDAAITDMEFVIPWERYRDYNLVVHGWDH
;
A
#
# COMPACT_ATOMS: atom_id res chain seq x y z
N MET A 1 -28.63 -71.33 -94.26
CA MET A 1 -27.63 -70.62 -95.06
C MET A 1 -27.34 -69.33 -94.32
N ASP A 2 -26.22 -69.10 -93.65
CA ASP A 2 -25.01 -69.85 -93.30
C ASP A 2 -24.37 -68.96 -92.22
N GLU A 3 -24.06 -69.52 -91.05
CA GLU A 3 -22.70 -69.84 -90.58
C GLU A 3 -21.91 -68.64 -90.01
N ASP A 4 -21.55 -68.80 -88.73
CA ASP A 4 -20.23 -68.60 -88.13
C ASP A 4 -19.58 -67.20 -88.09
N VAL A 5 -18.71 -66.81 -87.15
CA VAL A 5 -18.15 -67.27 -85.86
C VAL A 5 -17.26 -66.07 -85.44
N LEU A 6 -17.15 -65.70 -84.15
CA LEU A 6 -15.84 -65.51 -83.48
C LEU A 6 -15.95 -65.15 -81.99
N CYS A 7 -15.29 -65.96 -81.17
CA CYS A 7 -15.05 -65.85 -79.74
C CYS A 7 -14.22 -64.61 -79.32
N LYS A 8 -14.37 -64.16 -78.06
CA LYS A 8 -13.30 -64.12 -77.03
C LYS A 8 -13.72 -63.40 -75.73
N GLY A 9 -13.68 -64.15 -74.62
CA GLY A 9 -12.83 -63.84 -73.45
C GLY A 9 -13.32 -62.84 -72.37
N PRO A 10 -13.16 -63.14 -71.07
CA PRO A 10 -13.62 -62.30 -69.95
C PRO A 10 -12.49 -61.49 -69.32
N LEU A 11 -12.77 -60.29 -68.79
CA LEU A 11 -11.87 -59.62 -67.83
C LEU A 11 -12.63 -58.86 -66.75
N HIS A 12 -12.38 -59.27 -65.50
CA HIS A 12 -12.67 -58.56 -64.27
C HIS A 12 -12.14 -57.13 -64.25
N GLY A 13 -12.81 -56.24 -63.52
CA GLY A 13 -12.30 -54.88 -63.25
C GLY A 13 -12.95 -54.23 -62.03
N GLY A 14 -12.62 -54.71 -60.83
CA GLY A 14 -12.94 -54.02 -59.60
C GLY A 14 -12.16 -52.70 -59.49
N SER A 15 -12.83 -51.55 -59.65
CA SER A 15 -12.19 -50.25 -59.44
C SER A 15 -13.14 -49.14 -58.96
N ALA A 16 -14.33 -49.50 -58.43
CA ALA A 16 -15.29 -48.49 -57.94
C ALA A 16 -15.29 -48.32 -56.41
N ARG A 17 -14.76 -49.28 -55.64
CA ARG A 17 -14.78 -49.25 -54.16
C ARG A 17 -13.56 -48.55 -53.53
N SER A 18 -12.42 -48.50 -54.24
CA SER A 18 -11.16 -47.93 -53.71
C SER A 18 -11.15 -46.38 -53.72
N LEU A 19 -11.65 -45.73 -54.79
CA LEU A 19 -11.67 -44.27 -54.88
C LEU A 19 -12.56 -43.58 -53.83
N LYS A 20 -13.72 -44.18 -53.49
CA LYS A 20 -14.65 -43.61 -52.49
C LYS A 20 -14.08 -43.66 -51.07
N GLY A 21 -13.24 -44.65 -50.75
CA GLY A 21 -12.53 -44.73 -49.46
C GLY A 21 -11.42 -43.68 -49.34
N SER A 22 -10.67 -43.46 -50.43
CA SER A 22 -9.60 -42.46 -50.49
C SER A 22 -10.13 -41.03 -50.37
N LEU A 23 -11.22 -40.69 -51.07
CA LEU A 23 -11.87 -39.38 -50.97
C LEU A 23 -12.47 -39.09 -49.58
N LYS A 24 -13.03 -40.10 -48.92
CA LYS A 24 -13.51 -39.96 -47.52
C LYS A 24 -12.37 -39.74 -46.54
N ARG A 25 -11.19 -40.32 -46.80
CA ARG A 25 -10.00 -40.15 -45.96
C ARG A 25 -9.39 -38.76 -46.15
N LEU A 26 -9.31 -38.28 -47.39
CA LEU A 26 -8.87 -36.91 -47.72
C LEU A 26 -9.80 -35.84 -47.14
N LYS A 27 -11.13 -36.03 -47.24
CA LYS A 27 -12.10 -35.10 -46.66
C LYS A 27 -11.94 -34.98 -45.13
N ARG A 28 -11.72 -36.10 -44.44
CA ARG A 28 -11.50 -36.14 -42.99
C ARG A 28 -10.17 -35.50 -42.57
N ILE A 29 -9.14 -35.59 -43.42
CA ILE A 29 -7.85 -34.91 -43.22
C ILE A 29 -8.02 -33.40 -43.42
N MET A 30 -8.75 -32.96 -44.45
CA MET A 30 -9.06 -31.53 -44.65
C MET A 30 -9.90 -30.94 -43.51
N GLU A 31 -10.91 -31.67 -43.02
CA GLU A 31 -11.72 -31.25 -41.87
C GLU A 31 -10.86 -31.12 -40.60
N SER A 32 -9.97 -32.09 -40.33
CA SER A 32 -9.03 -32.04 -39.20
C SER A 32 -8.01 -30.90 -39.31
N LEU A 33 -7.57 -30.55 -40.52
CA LEU A 33 -6.66 -29.41 -40.75
C LEU A 33 -7.38 -28.07 -40.56
N ASN A 34 -8.64 -27.99 -40.98
CA ASN A 34 -9.48 -26.81 -40.79
C ASN A 34 -9.77 -26.56 -39.29
N ASP A 35 -10.11 -27.63 -38.55
CA ASP A 35 -10.33 -27.54 -37.10
C ASP A 35 -9.04 -27.15 -36.35
N GLY A 36 -7.88 -27.67 -36.79
CA GLY A 36 -6.57 -27.27 -36.27
C GLY A 36 -6.24 -25.79 -36.54
N LEU A 37 -6.55 -25.29 -37.73
CA LEU A 37 -6.37 -23.87 -38.09
C LEU A 37 -7.28 -22.94 -37.28
N ILE A 38 -8.54 -23.33 -37.06
CA ILE A 38 -9.49 -22.56 -36.24
C ILE A 38 -9.03 -22.53 -34.78
N PHE A 39 -8.56 -23.66 -34.24
CA PHE A 39 -8.07 -23.72 -32.87
C PHE A 39 -6.80 -22.89 -32.67
N MET A 40 -5.86 -22.95 -33.62
CA MET A 40 -4.63 -22.14 -33.61
C MET A 40 -4.94 -20.65 -33.73
N GLY A 41 -5.87 -20.27 -34.61
CA GLY A 41 -6.35 -18.88 -34.73
C GLY A 41 -6.97 -18.36 -33.43
N GLY A 42 -7.82 -19.17 -32.79
CA GLY A 42 -8.43 -18.86 -31.50
C GLY A 42 -7.39 -18.68 -30.38
N ALA A 43 -6.40 -19.58 -30.29
CA ALA A 43 -5.33 -19.51 -29.30
C ALA A 43 -4.46 -18.26 -29.48
N VAL A 44 -4.08 -17.92 -30.73
CA VAL A 44 -3.32 -16.70 -31.02
C VAL A 44 -4.14 -15.45 -30.67
N SER A 45 -5.44 -15.42 -31.00
CA SER A 45 -6.31 -14.31 -30.65
C SER A 45 -6.45 -14.13 -29.13
N ALA A 46 -6.56 -15.22 -28.37
CA ALA A 46 -6.62 -15.16 -26.91
C ALA A 46 -5.32 -14.64 -26.29
N LEU A 47 -4.16 -15.09 -26.79
CA LEU A 47 -2.85 -14.60 -26.35
C LEU A 47 -2.64 -13.12 -26.67
N LEU A 48 -3.10 -12.65 -27.84
CA LEU A 48 -3.06 -11.24 -28.20
C LEU A 48 -3.97 -10.40 -27.30
N LEU A 49 -5.16 -10.89 -26.95
CA LEU A 49 -6.04 -10.20 -26.00
C LEU A 49 -5.40 -10.12 -24.61
N VAL A 50 -4.84 -11.21 -24.09
CA VAL A 50 -4.11 -11.20 -22.82
C VAL A 50 -2.93 -10.22 -22.87
N TRP A 51 -2.18 -10.17 -23.97
CA TRP A 51 -1.08 -9.23 -24.15
C TRP A 51 -1.56 -7.77 -24.21
N VAL A 52 -2.68 -7.49 -24.88
CA VAL A 52 -3.29 -6.16 -24.92
C VAL A 52 -3.83 -5.74 -23.55
N PHE A 53 -4.52 -6.63 -22.84
CA PHE A 53 -5.01 -6.35 -21.48
C PHE A 53 -3.86 -6.19 -20.47
N TRP A 54 -2.77 -6.94 -20.63
CA TRP A 54 -1.54 -6.72 -19.87
C TRP A 54 -0.93 -5.35 -20.21
N ARG A 55 -0.83 -4.97 -21.49
CA ARG A 55 -0.30 -3.65 -21.89
C ARG A 55 -1.17 -2.50 -21.36
N ILE A 56 -2.49 -2.58 -21.47
CA ILE A 56 -3.42 -1.56 -20.97
C ILE A 56 -3.42 -1.51 -19.43
N GLY A 57 -3.30 -2.67 -18.76
CA GLY A 57 -3.17 -2.76 -17.31
C GLY A 57 -1.87 -2.18 -16.76
N TYR A 58 -0.79 -2.21 -17.56
CA TYR A 58 0.50 -1.63 -17.19
C TYR A 58 0.69 -0.17 -17.64
N THR A 59 -0.05 0.34 -18.64
CA THR A 59 0.07 1.74 -19.08
C THR A 59 -0.78 2.73 -18.30
N ASN A 60 -1.59 2.29 -17.33
CA ASN A 60 -2.35 3.19 -16.44
C ASN A 60 -1.68 3.43 -15.08
N SER A 61 -0.39 3.08 -14.95
CA SER A 61 0.42 3.35 -13.76
C SER A 61 1.71 4.11 -14.10
N SER A 62 1.62 5.15 -14.92
CA SER A 62 2.65 6.20 -15.03
C SER A 62 2.15 7.38 -15.85
N MET A 63 1.22 8.17 -15.29
CA MET A 63 1.24 9.60 -15.60
C MET A 63 2.16 10.23 -14.58
N GLU A 64 3.46 10.24 -14.90
CA GLU A 64 4.41 11.17 -14.31
C GLU A 64 3.91 12.59 -14.66
N MET A 65 3.19 13.20 -13.73
CA MET A 65 3.07 14.66 -13.71
C MET A 65 4.27 15.14 -12.92
N GLU A 66 5.37 15.42 -13.62
CA GLU A 66 6.48 16.18 -13.08
C GLU A 66 5.97 17.57 -12.70
N ALA A 67 5.58 17.74 -11.46
CA ALA A 67 5.62 19.03 -10.81
C ALA A 67 7.08 19.24 -10.41
N GLU A 68 7.89 19.82 -11.29
CA GLU A 68 9.17 20.41 -10.91
C GLU A 68 8.90 21.56 -9.93
N LEU A 69 8.80 21.23 -8.64
CA LEU A 69 9.08 22.19 -7.58
C LEU A 69 10.54 21.99 -7.21
N SER A 70 11.43 22.65 -7.95
CA SER A 70 12.86 22.73 -7.65
C SER A 70 13.10 23.55 -6.37
N VAL A 71 12.78 22.97 -5.21
CA VAL A 71 13.27 23.47 -3.94
C VAL A 71 14.62 22.79 -3.69
N SER A 72 15.70 23.52 -3.99
CA SER A 72 17.04 23.15 -3.54
C SER A 72 17.04 23.08 -2.00
N PRO A 73 17.38 21.94 -1.38
CA PRO A 73 17.58 21.89 0.06
C PRO A 73 18.98 22.44 0.35
N LYS A 74 19.15 23.75 0.21
CA LYS A 74 20.19 24.42 0.99
C LYS A 74 19.56 24.75 2.33
N CYS A 75 19.80 23.88 3.31
CA CYS A 75 19.79 24.32 4.69
C CYS A 75 20.65 25.59 4.77
N PRO A 76 20.14 26.71 5.32
CA PRO A 76 21.00 27.83 5.59
C PRO A 76 21.91 27.44 6.76
N ASP A 77 23.10 26.94 6.43
CA ASP A 77 24.25 26.91 7.33
C ASP A 77 24.66 28.35 7.64
N GLN A 78 23.88 29.04 8.47
CA GLN A 78 24.25 30.29 9.15
C GLN A 78 23.12 30.75 10.07
N CYS A 79 23.06 30.13 11.25
CA CYS A 79 22.63 30.83 12.46
C CYS A 79 23.78 30.84 13.46
N PHE A 80 24.95 31.32 13.03
CA PHE A 80 25.97 31.84 13.94
C PHE A 80 26.00 33.35 13.75
N SER A 81 25.34 34.06 14.66
CA SER A 81 25.48 35.51 14.75
C SER A 81 26.86 35.81 15.33
N ASP A 82 27.75 36.34 14.49
CA ASP A 82 28.92 37.11 14.94
C ASP A 82 28.40 38.38 15.64
N GLY A 83 28.38 38.32 16.97
CA GLY A 83 28.08 39.47 17.83
C GLY A 83 29.38 40.08 18.36
N ASN A 84 29.87 41.12 17.68
CA ASN A 84 30.88 42.00 18.25
C ASN A 84 30.24 42.96 19.26
N SER A 85 30.91 43.12 20.41
CA SER A 85 30.86 44.22 21.39
C SER A 85 29.51 44.84 21.77
N GLY A 86 29.10 44.62 23.03
CA GLY A 86 28.05 45.40 23.68
C GLY A 86 27.66 44.83 25.03
N THR A 87 28.22 45.39 26.10
CA THR A 87 27.83 45.14 27.49
C THR A 87 26.36 45.49 27.70
N THR A 88 25.55 44.53 28.14
CA THR A 88 24.39 44.73 29.05
C THR A 88 23.81 43.37 29.44
N GLY A 89 23.58 43.19 30.75
CA GLY A 89 23.13 41.93 31.33
C GLY A 89 21.78 41.48 30.78
N ARG A 90 21.76 40.27 30.23
CA ARG A 90 20.59 39.42 30.08
C ARG A 90 20.97 38.03 30.55
N ASN A 91 20.15 37.45 31.42
CA ASN A 91 20.23 36.05 31.80
C ASN A 91 20.19 35.21 30.50
N ARG A 92 21.36 34.76 30.04
CA ARG A 92 21.46 33.68 29.07
C ARG A 92 20.97 32.44 29.80
N VAL A 93 19.76 31.99 29.46
CA VAL A 93 19.41 30.59 29.63
C VAL A 93 20.41 29.86 28.74
N ASP A 94 21.39 29.23 29.37
CA ASP A 94 22.37 28.40 28.70
C ASP A 94 21.59 27.24 28.06
N HIS A 95 21.31 27.36 26.76
CA HIS A 95 20.87 26.24 25.94
C HIS A 95 22.08 25.34 25.71
N SER A 96 22.58 24.71 26.78
CA SER A 96 23.37 23.50 26.64
C SER A 96 22.42 22.46 26.08
N VAL A 97 22.42 22.29 24.77
CA VAL A 97 21.81 21.12 24.10
C VAL A 97 22.31 19.91 24.87
N ASP A 98 21.39 19.22 25.56
CA ASP A 98 21.73 18.12 26.46
C ASP A 98 22.61 17.12 25.71
N GLU A 99 23.68 16.64 26.32
CA GLU A 99 24.63 15.72 25.67
C GLU A 99 23.94 14.47 25.10
N TRP A 100 22.81 14.07 25.71
CA TRP A 100 21.92 13.02 25.22
C TRP A 100 21.24 13.38 23.88
N GLU A 101 20.83 14.64 23.68
CA GLU A 101 20.33 15.16 22.41
C GLU A 101 21.42 15.23 21.32
N LYS A 102 22.65 14.79 21.58
CA LYS A 102 23.66 14.53 20.53
C LYS A 102 24.08 13.07 20.48
N SER A 103 23.61 12.25 21.42
CA SER A 103 23.97 10.84 21.52
C SER A 103 23.27 9.99 20.45
N SER A 104 23.92 8.89 20.07
CA SER A 104 23.33 7.84 19.23
C SER A 104 22.25 7.01 19.94
N GLU A 105 22.03 7.26 21.24
CA GLU A 105 20.94 6.65 22.00
C GLU A 105 19.58 7.30 21.73
N ASN A 106 19.58 8.57 21.29
CA ASN A 106 18.38 9.26 20.81
C ASN A 106 17.94 8.68 19.45
N PHE A 107 16.64 8.47 19.29
CA PHE A 107 16.02 8.10 18.01
C PHE A 107 16.34 9.09 16.89
N TYR A 108 16.30 10.39 17.20
CA TYR A 108 16.24 11.45 16.21
C TYR A 108 17.62 11.97 15.76
N ASN A 109 18.69 11.58 16.46
CA ASN A 109 20.05 11.96 16.11
C ASN A 109 20.77 10.95 15.23
N ASN A 110 20.19 9.78 15.05
CA ASN A 110 20.78 8.79 14.18
C ASN A 110 20.26 9.05 12.74
N PRO A 111 21.12 9.56 11.82
CA PRO A 111 20.72 9.80 10.44
C PRO A 111 20.35 8.51 9.68
N GLU A 112 20.68 7.34 10.23
CA GLU A 112 20.28 6.03 9.69
C GLU A 112 18.84 5.65 10.05
N VAL A 113 18.22 6.30 11.05
CA VAL A 113 16.84 6.02 11.44
C VAL A 113 15.91 6.68 10.42
N THR A 114 15.41 5.86 9.50
CA THR A 114 14.39 6.27 8.53
C THR A 114 13.01 5.79 8.95
N TYR A 115 11.99 6.58 8.59
CA TYR A 115 10.59 6.20 8.75
C TYR A 115 10.14 5.10 7.75
N THR A 116 10.99 4.78 6.76
CA THR A 116 10.74 3.77 5.72
C THR A 116 10.80 2.35 6.25
N ILE A 117 9.99 1.43 5.70
CA ILE A 117 9.82 0.07 6.25
C ILE A 117 11.05 -0.83 6.08
N GLY A 118 12.04 -0.45 5.27
CA GLY A 118 13.17 -1.31 4.90
C GLY A 118 14.22 -1.56 5.99
N GLN A 119 14.41 -0.65 6.95
CA GLN A 119 15.45 -0.79 7.97
C GLN A 119 14.84 -1.09 9.35
N PRO A 120 15.23 -2.16 10.06
CA PRO A 120 14.70 -2.46 11.38
C PRO A 120 15.22 -1.46 12.42
N ILE A 121 14.32 -0.91 13.24
CA ILE A 121 14.72 -0.09 14.39
C ILE A 121 15.08 -1.02 15.53
N ARG A 122 16.35 -0.99 15.95
CA ARG A 122 16.86 -1.78 17.08
C ARG A 122 16.64 -1.04 18.40
N ASP A 123 16.40 -1.83 19.45
CA ASP A 123 16.26 -1.40 20.84
C ASP A 123 15.19 -0.31 21.05
N TRP A 124 14.09 -0.38 20.30
CA TRP A 124 12.99 0.59 20.37
C TRP A 124 12.50 0.79 21.80
N ASP A 125 12.20 -0.29 22.53
CA ASP A 125 11.66 -0.21 23.90
C ASP A 125 12.61 0.48 24.87
N ARG A 126 13.91 0.16 24.79
CA ARG A 126 14.95 0.79 25.63
C ARG A 126 15.03 2.28 25.35
N LYS A 127 15.09 2.65 24.07
CA LYS A 127 15.19 4.04 23.64
C LYS A 127 13.92 4.83 23.98
N ARG A 128 12.73 4.23 23.86
CA ARG A 128 11.46 4.83 24.23
C ARG A 128 11.40 5.09 25.73
N LYS A 129 11.80 4.12 26.55
CA LYS A 129 11.88 4.29 28.00
C LYS A 129 12.82 5.44 28.37
N LEU A 130 14.01 5.48 27.78
CA LEU A 130 14.97 6.56 28.01
C LEU A 130 14.42 7.92 27.58
N TRP A 131 13.70 7.98 26.46
CA TRP A 131 13.02 9.20 26.01
C TRP A 131 11.98 9.65 27.03
N LEU A 132 11.13 8.77 27.54
CA LEU A 132 10.11 9.08 28.55
C LEU A 132 10.73 9.54 29.87
N ASP A 133 11.80 8.89 30.32
CA ASP A 133 12.53 9.26 31.55
C ASP A 133 13.12 10.68 31.46
N ARG A 134 13.47 11.13 30.25
CA ARG A 134 14.03 12.47 29.97
C ARG A 134 12.96 13.54 29.70
N HIS A 135 11.74 13.14 29.38
CA HIS A 135 10.63 14.04 29.09
C HIS A 135 9.50 13.85 30.11
N PRO A 136 9.72 14.09 31.41
CA PRO A 136 8.72 13.83 32.46
C PRO A 136 7.44 14.67 32.32
N GLN A 137 7.50 15.77 31.56
CA GLN A 137 6.34 16.59 31.19
C GLN A 137 5.38 15.89 30.21
N VAL A 138 5.86 14.86 29.50
CA VAL A 138 5.08 14.07 28.54
C VAL A 138 4.94 12.65 29.09
N LYS A 139 3.75 12.33 29.59
CA LYS A 139 3.44 10.99 30.11
C LYS A 139 2.80 10.13 29.03
N ASN A 140 3.17 8.85 28.98
CA ASN A 140 2.50 7.85 28.13
C ASN A 140 1.16 7.35 28.70
N PHE A 141 0.89 7.62 29.98
CA PHE A 141 -0.40 7.42 30.61
C PHE A 141 -0.92 8.74 31.18
N THR A 142 -2.23 8.96 31.10
CA THR A 142 -2.91 10.08 31.74
C THR A 142 -2.94 9.91 33.25
N ASP A 143 -3.28 10.97 33.99
CA ASP A 143 -3.33 10.94 35.46
C ASP A 143 -4.40 9.97 36.00
N ASP A 144 -5.44 9.66 35.22
CA ASP A 144 -6.46 8.65 35.51
C ASP A 144 -6.06 7.23 35.07
N GLY A 145 -4.80 7.03 34.66
CA GLY A 145 -4.23 5.72 34.33
C GLY A 145 -4.62 5.18 32.95
N LYS A 146 -5.22 6.01 32.08
CA LYS A 146 -5.52 5.61 30.70
C LYS A 146 -4.28 5.77 29.82
N PRO A 147 -4.04 4.87 28.86
CA PRO A 147 -2.95 5.06 27.91
C PRO A 147 -3.20 6.32 27.07
N ARG A 148 -2.12 7.03 26.70
CA ARG A 148 -2.19 7.99 25.60
C ARG A 148 -2.36 7.24 24.29
N VAL A 149 -3.34 7.67 23.51
CA VAL A 149 -3.69 7.03 22.25
C VAL A 149 -3.56 8.04 21.13
N LEU A 150 -2.92 7.64 20.04
CA LEU A 150 -2.91 8.37 18.79
C LEU A 150 -3.77 7.62 17.76
N MET A 151 -4.94 8.16 17.44
CA MET A 151 -5.74 7.69 16.32
C MET A 151 -5.09 8.13 15.02
N VAL A 152 -4.81 7.17 14.14
CA VAL A 152 -4.21 7.42 12.83
C VAL A 152 -5.23 7.07 11.75
N SER A 153 -5.54 8.03 10.89
CA SER A 153 -6.40 7.85 9.73
C SER A 153 -5.76 8.51 8.51
N GLY A 154 -6.28 8.24 7.32
CA GLY A 154 -5.77 8.88 6.13
C GLY A 154 -6.54 8.56 4.86
N SER A 155 -6.30 9.39 3.85
CA SER A 155 -6.82 9.24 2.50
C SER A 155 -5.72 9.53 1.48
N GLN A 156 -6.01 9.34 0.21
CA GLN A 156 -5.12 9.74 -0.86
C GLN A 156 -4.86 11.27 -0.86
N ALA A 157 -3.73 11.69 -1.43
CA ALA A 157 -3.34 13.11 -1.56
C ALA A 157 -4.22 13.88 -2.56
N VAL A 158 -4.70 13.17 -3.57
CA VAL A 158 -5.42 13.75 -4.71
C VAL A 158 -6.93 13.72 -4.49
N PRO A 159 -7.70 14.65 -5.08
CA PRO A 159 -9.16 14.62 -4.99
C PRO A 159 -9.75 13.27 -5.39
N CYS A 160 -10.85 12.88 -4.76
CA CYS A 160 -11.58 11.68 -5.15
C CYS A 160 -12.04 11.78 -6.63
N ARG A 161 -11.98 10.65 -7.36
CA ARG A 161 -12.54 10.57 -8.72
C ARG A 161 -14.03 10.92 -8.75
N ASN A 162 -14.75 10.52 -7.70
CA ASN A 162 -16.14 10.93 -7.48
C ASN A 162 -16.15 12.12 -6.50
N PRO A 163 -16.65 13.31 -6.90
CA PRO A 163 -16.65 14.50 -6.04
C PRO A 163 -17.37 14.33 -4.70
N ILE A 164 -18.35 13.42 -4.60
CA ILE A 164 -19.00 13.14 -3.31
C ILE A 164 -18.05 12.46 -2.31
N GLY A 165 -16.99 11.80 -2.80
CA GLY A 165 -15.98 11.12 -1.99
C GLY A 165 -15.29 12.08 -1.02
N ASP A 166 -14.87 13.26 -1.49
CA ASP A 166 -14.20 14.24 -0.62
C ASP A 166 -15.16 14.79 0.45
N HIS A 167 -16.46 14.93 0.13
CA HIS A 167 -17.47 15.28 1.13
C HIS A 167 -17.67 14.19 2.19
N LEU A 168 -17.57 12.91 1.80
CA LEU A 168 -17.61 11.79 2.74
C LEU A 168 -16.35 11.75 3.61
N LEU A 169 -15.16 11.89 3.03
CA LEU A 169 -13.89 11.98 3.78
C LEU A 169 -13.94 13.09 4.83
N LEU A 170 -14.43 14.28 4.47
CA LEU A 170 -14.62 15.38 5.41
C LEU A 170 -15.56 14.99 6.58
N ARG A 171 -16.69 14.35 6.29
CA ARG A 171 -17.67 13.94 7.31
C ARG A 171 -17.12 12.86 8.23
N PHE A 172 -16.46 11.85 7.68
CA PHE A 172 -15.82 10.78 8.46
C PHE A 172 -14.66 11.30 9.29
N PHE A 173 -13.88 12.27 8.79
CA PHE A 173 -12.85 12.91 9.58
C PHE A 173 -13.43 13.72 10.73
N LYS A 174 -14.46 14.54 10.49
CA LYS A 174 -15.17 15.27 11.56
C LYS A 174 -15.68 14.32 12.64
N ASN A 175 -16.30 13.20 12.26
CA ASN A 175 -16.79 12.19 13.18
C ASN A 175 -15.67 11.66 14.11
N LYS A 176 -14.50 11.34 13.55
CA LYS A 176 -13.33 10.88 14.32
C LYS A 176 -12.78 11.98 15.25
N VAL A 177 -12.68 13.21 14.76
CA VAL A 177 -12.23 14.37 15.57
C VAL A 177 -13.14 14.59 16.76
N ASP A 178 -14.46 14.53 16.57
CA ASP A 178 -15.44 14.70 17.64
C ASP A 178 -15.30 13.60 18.69
N TYR A 179 -15.12 12.34 18.28
CA TYR A 179 -14.88 11.23 19.22
C TYR A 179 -13.55 11.42 19.98
N CYS A 180 -12.48 11.71 19.25
CA CYS A 180 -11.16 11.90 19.84
C CYS A 180 -11.16 13.00 20.90
N ARG A 181 -11.87 14.11 20.62
CA ARG A 181 -12.05 15.23 21.56
C ARG A 181 -12.81 14.81 22.83
N LEU A 182 -13.85 14.00 22.71
CA LEU A 182 -14.64 13.54 23.86
C LEU A 182 -13.85 12.56 24.75
N HIS A 183 -12.96 11.76 24.15
CA HIS A 183 -12.24 10.67 24.83
C HIS A 183 -10.79 11.00 25.17
N GLY A 184 -10.30 12.21 24.88
CA GLY A 184 -8.91 12.61 25.16
C GLY A 184 -7.88 11.86 24.31
N ILE A 185 -8.24 11.52 23.08
CA ILE A 185 -7.40 10.81 22.12
C ILE A 185 -6.80 11.83 21.15
N ASP A 186 -5.50 11.71 20.87
CA ASP A 186 -4.83 12.54 19.87
C ASP A 186 -5.15 11.99 18.47
N ILE A 187 -5.21 12.84 17.44
CA ILE A 187 -5.54 12.41 16.07
C ILE A 187 -4.49 12.87 15.06
N PHE A 188 -4.07 11.95 14.20
CA PHE A 188 -3.20 12.20 13.06
C PHE A 188 -3.91 11.78 11.78
N TYR A 189 -4.06 12.72 10.85
CA TYR A 189 -4.66 12.47 9.53
C TYR A 189 -3.61 12.66 8.44
N ASN A 190 -3.30 11.59 7.72
CA ASN A 190 -2.31 11.61 6.66
C ASN A 190 -2.96 11.65 5.28
N ASN A 191 -2.43 12.49 4.41
CA ASN A 191 -2.77 12.57 2.99
C ASN A 191 -1.54 12.43 2.09
N VAL A 192 -0.41 11.93 2.61
CA VAL A 192 0.85 11.79 1.85
C VAL A 192 1.21 10.31 1.69
N LEU A 193 1.68 9.92 0.51
CA LEU A 193 2.26 8.61 0.31
C LEU A 193 3.71 8.62 0.82
N LEU A 194 3.96 7.99 1.97
CA LEU A 194 5.29 7.97 2.60
C LEU A 194 6.27 7.03 1.91
N GLU A 195 5.76 6.03 1.17
CA GLU A 195 6.56 5.00 0.52
C GLU A 195 5.95 4.66 -0.83
N GLU A 196 6.69 4.89 -1.91
CA GLU A 196 6.19 4.84 -3.28
C GLU A 196 5.64 3.45 -3.66
N HIS A 197 6.28 2.39 -3.18
CA HIS A 197 5.90 1.02 -3.49
C HIS A 197 4.79 0.45 -2.58
N MET A 198 4.33 1.21 -1.58
CA MET A 198 3.25 0.80 -0.67
C MET A 198 2.00 1.66 -0.87
N THR A 199 1.44 1.61 -2.07
CA THR A 199 0.24 2.37 -2.42
C THR A 199 -1.03 1.76 -1.84
N THR A 200 -2.13 2.53 -1.89
CA THR A 200 -3.49 2.09 -1.54
C THR A 200 -3.59 1.60 -0.09
N PHE A 201 -4.09 0.39 0.15
CA PHE A 201 -4.28 -0.20 1.48
C PHE A 201 -2.97 -0.53 2.20
N TRP A 202 -1.85 -0.61 1.49
CA TRP A 202 -0.52 -0.83 2.09
C TRP A 202 0.08 0.45 2.67
N ALA A 203 -0.41 1.63 2.27
CA ALA A 203 0.11 2.92 2.72
C ALA A 203 -0.01 3.13 4.24
N LYS A 204 -0.89 2.37 4.91
CA LYS A 204 -1.05 2.39 6.35
C LYS A 204 0.16 1.85 7.11
N ILE A 205 0.92 0.91 6.54
CA ILE A 205 2.07 0.32 7.24
C ILE A 205 3.17 1.38 7.47
N PRO A 206 3.65 2.12 6.45
CA PRO A 206 4.73 3.09 6.67
C PRO A 206 4.24 4.24 7.54
N LEU A 207 2.95 4.58 7.42
CA LEU A 207 2.30 5.59 8.23
C LEU A 207 2.21 5.22 9.71
N VAL A 208 1.76 4.01 10.04
CA VAL A 208 1.70 3.53 11.43
C VAL A 208 3.12 3.45 12.01
N ARG A 209 4.09 2.94 11.25
CA ARG A 209 5.49 2.93 11.67
C ARG A 209 6.00 4.35 11.95
N ALA A 210 5.72 5.30 11.05
CA ALA A 210 6.14 6.68 11.23
C ALA A 210 5.49 7.30 12.48
N ALA A 211 4.21 7.05 12.72
CA ALA A 211 3.50 7.49 13.91
C ALA A 211 4.12 6.92 15.20
N MET A 212 4.47 5.62 15.23
CA MET A 212 5.14 5.01 16.38
C MET A 212 6.47 5.70 16.70
N VAL A 213 7.26 6.03 15.67
CA VAL A 213 8.59 6.66 15.84
C VAL A 213 8.47 8.14 16.22
N ALA A 214 7.52 8.86 15.62
CA ALA A 214 7.31 10.28 15.87
C ALA A 214 6.63 10.57 17.22
N HIS A 215 5.87 9.60 17.75
CA HIS A 215 5.11 9.75 18.99
C HIS A 215 5.51 8.69 20.03
N PRO A 216 6.74 8.73 20.58
CA PRO A 216 7.17 7.81 21.62
C PRO A 216 6.33 7.92 22.90
N GLU A 217 5.61 9.03 23.11
CA GLU A 217 4.64 9.20 24.18
C GLU A 217 3.34 8.43 23.99
N ALA A 218 2.96 8.09 22.76
CA ALA A 218 1.77 7.29 22.54
C ALA A 218 2.01 5.86 23.04
N GLU A 219 1.09 5.35 23.85
CA GLU A 219 1.12 3.95 24.29
C GLU A 219 0.40 3.06 23.28
N TRP A 220 -0.66 3.58 22.65
CA TRP A 220 -1.38 2.90 21.57
C TRP A 220 -1.46 3.75 20.31
N ILE A 221 -1.16 3.13 19.17
CA ILE A 221 -1.52 3.64 17.86
C ILE A 221 -2.81 2.95 17.42
N TRP A 222 -3.87 3.73 17.19
CA TRP A 222 -5.15 3.22 16.75
C TRP A 222 -5.39 3.57 15.28
N TRP A 223 -5.09 2.63 14.38
CA TRP A 223 -5.43 2.78 12.97
C TRP A 223 -6.95 2.73 12.78
N MET A 224 -7.49 3.70 12.04
CA MET A 224 -8.89 3.71 11.63
C MET A 224 -9.01 4.17 10.17
N ASP A 225 -9.59 3.32 9.32
CA ASP A 225 -9.78 3.61 7.90
C ASP A 225 -10.63 4.89 7.69
N SER A 226 -10.41 5.56 6.57
CA SER A 226 -11.11 6.83 6.27
C SER A 226 -12.60 6.66 6.05
N ASP A 227 -13.05 5.47 5.63
CA ASP A 227 -14.46 5.10 5.42
C ASP A 227 -15.12 4.47 6.66
N ALA A 228 -14.40 4.31 7.77
CA ALA A 228 -14.97 3.89 9.05
C ALA A 228 -15.61 5.08 9.79
N ALA A 229 -16.82 4.91 10.33
CA ALA A 229 -17.47 5.86 11.22
C ALA A 229 -17.65 5.27 12.63
N ILE A 230 -17.46 6.12 13.62
CA ILE A 230 -17.80 5.86 15.01
C ILE A 230 -19.26 6.27 15.21
N THR A 231 -20.09 5.30 15.58
CA THR A 231 -21.54 5.49 15.74
C THR A 231 -21.97 5.53 17.21
N ASP A 232 -21.24 4.85 18.08
CA ASP A 232 -21.36 4.98 19.53
C ASP A 232 -20.27 5.94 20.03
N MET A 233 -20.68 7.17 20.36
CA MET A 233 -19.78 8.22 20.83
C MET A 233 -19.52 8.15 22.34
N GLU A 234 -20.28 7.32 23.07
CA GLU A 234 -20.14 7.12 24.53
C GLU A 234 -19.26 5.93 24.86
N PHE A 235 -19.11 4.98 23.93
CA PHE A 235 -18.25 3.82 24.10
C PHE A 235 -16.82 4.21 24.48
N VAL A 236 -16.31 3.61 25.55
CA VAL A 236 -14.92 3.74 25.98
C VAL A 236 -14.23 2.39 25.78
N ILE A 237 -13.06 2.41 25.13
CA ILE A 237 -12.27 1.21 24.91
C ILE A 237 -11.84 0.63 26.27
N PRO A 238 -12.03 -0.68 26.53
CA PRO A 238 -11.68 -1.30 27.80
C PRO A 238 -10.17 -1.57 27.89
N TRP A 239 -9.35 -0.52 28.06
CA TRP A 239 -7.89 -0.59 28.01
C TRP A 239 -7.26 -1.65 28.92
N GLU A 240 -7.80 -1.83 30.13
CA GLU A 240 -7.30 -2.84 31.08
C GLU A 240 -7.39 -4.27 30.54
N ARG A 241 -8.38 -4.56 29.68
CA ARG A 241 -8.51 -5.87 29.02
C ARG A 241 -7.31 -6.18 28.13
N TYR A 242 -6.64 -5.16 27.61
CA TYR A 242 -5.59 -5.28 26.61
C TYR A 242 -4.17 -5.06 27.18
N ARG A 243 -4.02 -4.98 28.50
CA ARG A 243 -2.74 -4.67 29.17
C ARG A 243 -1.56 -5.56 28.80
N ASP A 244 -1.83 -6.83 28.47
CA ASP A 244 -0.81 -7.85 28.16
C ASP A 244 -0.75 -8.16 26.65
N TYR A 245 -1.33 -7.28 25.82
CA TYR A 245 -1.39 -7.43 24.36
C TYR A 245 -0.77 -6.22 23.65
N ASN A 246 -0.17 -6.47 22.48
CA ASN A 246 0.42 -5.42 21.64
C ASN A 246 -0.37 -5.15 20.35
N LEU A 247 -1.40 -5.97 20.08
CA LEU A 247 -2.25 -5.85 18.90
C LEU A 247 -3.67 -6.29 19.25
N VAL A 248 -4.65 -5.45 18.92
CA VAL A 248 -6.07 -5.73 19.11
C VAL A 248 -6.76 -5.55 17.76
N VAL A 249 -7.46 -6.59 17.31
CA VAL A 249 -8.21 -6.60 16.05
C VAL A 249 -9.57 -7.22 16.32
N HIS A 250 -10.62 -6.68 15.70
CA HIS A 250 -11.94 -7.28 15.74
C HIS A 250 -11.96 -8.60 14.93
N GLY A 251 -12.32 -9.72 15.56
CA GLY A 251 -12.37 -11.03 14.93
C GLY A 251 -12.75 -12.15 15.92
N TRP A 252 -12.59 -13.40 15.48
CA TRP A 252 -12.84 -14.62 16.27
C TRP A 252 -11.71 -15.64 16.09
N ASP A 253 -11.40 -16.39 17.16
CA ASP A 253 -10.28 -17.34 17.29
C ASP A 253 -10.48 -18.68 16.56
N HIS A 254 -11.43 -18.74 15.62
CA HIS A 254 -11.83 -19.94 14.85
C HIS A 254 -12.76 -20.89 15.63
#